data_AF-A0A2V6JQK9-F1
#
_entry.id   AF-A0A2V6JQK9-F1
#
_cell.length_a   1.000
_cell.length_b   1.000
_cell.length_c   1.000
_cell.angle_alpha   90.00
_cell.angle_beta   90.00
_cell.angle_gamma   90.00
#
_symmetry.space_group_name_H-M   'P 1'
#
loop_
_entity.id
_entity.type
_entity.pdbx_description
1 polymer ?
#
loop_
_entity_poly.entity_id
_entity_poly.type
_entity_poly.pdbx_seq_one_letter_code
_entity_poly.pdbx_strand_id
1 'polypeptide(L)' 'MRGTGRDPRALSHEQWIVKVRMLGNGRRIQVPADQSKWEKLRENDRVKVSYRRGKYTGTVWAAEIE' A
#
# COMPACT_ATOMS: atom_id res chain seq x y z
N MET A 1 -25.66 -0.07 14.57
CA MET A 1 -24.52 0.87 14.53
C MET A 1 -23.25 0.04 14.33
N ARG A 2 -22.63 0.10 13.14
CA ARG A 2 -21.34 -0.57 12.88
C ARG A 2 -20.25 0.27 13.51
N GLY A 3 -19.64 -0.24 14.58
CA GLY A 3 -18.53 0.41 15.25
C GLY A 3 -17.39 0.66 14.28
N THR A 4 -17.18 1.91 13.89
CA THR A 4 -15.88 2.38 13.44
C THR A 4 -14.99 2.41 14.68
N GLY A 5 -14.46 1.23 15.02
CA GLY A 5 -13.39 1.10 15.98
C GLY A 5 -12.31 2.09 15.60
N ARG A 6 -12.04 3.01 16.52
CA ARG A 6 -10.98 4.01 16.45
C ARG A 6 -9.66 3.25 16.23
N ASP A 7 -9.27 3.07 14.97
CA ASP A 7 -8.02 2.40 14.61
C ASP A 7 -6.88 3.33 15.05
N PRO A 8 -6.03 2.92 16.02
CA PRO A 8 -4.98 3.78 16.56
C PRO A 8 -3.87 4.10 15.54
N ARG A 9 -3.97 3.61 14.30
CA ARG A 9 -3.05 3.92 13.19
C ARG A 9 -3.36 5.21 12.46
N ALA A 10 -4.48 5.89 12.76
CA ALA A 10 -4.71 7.27 12.32
C ALA A 10 -3.82 8.27 13.11
N LEU A 11 -2.56 7.92 13.35
CA LEU A 11 -1.53 8.90 13.65
C LEU A 11 -1.40 9.75 12.38
N SER A 12 -1.55 11.06 12.55
CA SER A 12 -1.61 12.12 11.54
C SER A 12 -0.29 12.29 10.75
N HIS A 13 0.35 11.20 10.32
CA HIS A 13 1.44 11.21 9.37
C HIS A 13 0.86 11.19 7.97
N GLU A 14 1.20 12.19 7.15
CA GLU A 14 0.87 12.22 5.73
C GLU A 14 1.33 10.92 5.07
N GLN A 15 0.35 10.10 4.69
CA GLN A 15 0.58 8.82 4.06
C GLN A 15 0.23 8.93 2.58
N TRP A 16 1.26 8.88 1.73
CA TRP A 16 1.09 8.95 0.28
C TRP A 16 0.61 7.61 -0.25
N ILE A 17 -0.27 7.63 -1.25
CA ILE A 17 -0.80 6.40 -1.86
C ILE A 17 -0.16 6.21 -3.22
N VAL A 18 0.70 5.19 -3.36
CA VAL A 18 1.31 4.80 -4.62
C VAL A 18 0.48 3.72 -5.29
N LYS A 19 0.11 3.92 -6.56
CA LYS A 19 -0.57 2.90 -7.38
C LYS A 19 0.48 2.06 -8.08
N VAL A 20 0.64 0.81 -7.67
CA VAL A 20 1.63 -0.11 -8.25
C VAL A 20 0.92 -1.16 -9.11
N ARG A 21 1.47 -1.45 -10.29
CA ARG A 21 1.05 -2.58 -11.13
C ARG A 21 2.01 -3.75 -10.91
N MET A 22 1.49 -4.87 -10.42
CA MET A 22 2.26 -6.10 -10.29
C MET A 22 2.62 -6.67 -11.66
N LEU A 23 3.90 -6.98 -11.87
CA LEU A 23 4.38 -7.53 -13.15
C LEU A 23 3.87 -8.95 -13.42
N GLY A 24 3.70 -9.78 -12.38
CA GLY A 24 3.33 -11.19 -12.57
C GLY A 24 1.87 -11.44 -12.95
N ASN A 25 0.93 -10.61 -12.48
CA ASN A 25 -0.52 -10.84 -12.67
C ASN A 25 -1.27 -9.59 -13.17
N GLY A 26 -0.57 -8.48 -13.41
CA GLY A 26 -1.17 -7.22 -13.83
C GLY A 26 -2.10 -6.54 -12.82
N ARG A 27 -2.28 -7.11 -11.60
CA ARG A 27 -3.12 -6.49 -10.57
C ARG A 27 -2.51 -5.16 -10.15
N ARG A 28 -3.39 -4.17 -10.01
CA ARG A 28 -3.05 -2.89 -9.42
C ARG A 28 -3.32 -2.95 -7.92
N ILE A 29 -2.36 -2.55 -7.11
CA ILE A 29 -2.52 -2.41 -5.66
C ILE A 29 -2.17 -0.99 -5.25
N GLN A 30 -2.84 -0.51 -4.21
CA GLN A 30 -2.55 0.78 -3.59
C GLN A 30 -1.64 0.50 -2.39
N VAL A 31 -0.47 1.13 -2.39
CA VAL A 31 0.56 0.94 -1.37
C VAL A 31 0.73 2.26 -0.63
N PRO A 32 0.46 2.30 0.68
CA PRO A 32 0.84 3.46 1.47
C PRO A 32 2.36 3.58 1.52
N ALA A 33 2.87 4.79 1.36
CA ALA A 33 4.29 5.12 1.40
C ALA A 33 4.51 6.44 2.12
N ASP A 34 5.67 6.58 2.76
CA ASP A 34 6.12 7.85 3.32
C ASP A 34 6.50 8.83 2.20
N GLN A 35 6.41 10.13 2.48
CA GLN A 35 6.78 11.18 1.52
C GLN A 35 8.18 10.99 0.96
N SER A 36 9.18 10.69 1.81
CA SER A 36 10.57 10.52 1.38
C SER A 36 10.77 9.31 0.45
N LYS A 37 9.93 8.29 0.55
CA LYS A 37 9.92 7.17 -0.42
C LYS A 37 9.22 7.63 -1.69
N TRP A 38 8.06 8.29 -1.59
CA TRP A 38 7.30 8.79 -2.73
C TRP A 38 8.09 9.74 -3.64
N GLU A 39 8.82 10.70 -3.06
CA GLU A 39 9.62 11.68 -3.81
C GLU A 39 10.74 11.06 -4.65
N LYS A 40 11.21 9.87 -4.27
CA LYS A 40 12.23 9.12 -5.02
C LYS A 40 11.64 8.31 -6.16
N LEU A 41 10.34 8.04 -6.13
CA LEU A 41 9.67 7.25 -7.16
C LEU A 41 9.41 8.08 -8.40
N ARG A 42 9.52 7.44 -9.55
CA ARG A 42 9.11 7.99 -10.84
C ARG A 42 8.07 7.10 -11.49
N GLU A 43 7.28 7.69 -12.38
CA GLU A 43 6.35 6.92 -13.19
C GLU A 43 7.11 5.87 -14.02
N ASN A 44 6.62 4.62 -14.00
CA ASN A 44 7.24 3.42 -14.59
C ASN A 44 8.45 2.85 -13.85
N ASP A 45 8.80 3.36 -12.67
CA ASP A 45 9.85 2.75 -11.86
C ASP A 45 9.44 1.37 -11.34
N ARG A 46 10.41 0.46 -11.21
CA ARG A 46 10.19 -0.91 -10.72
C ARG A 46 10.53 -0.98 -9.24
N VAL A 47 9.49 -1.04 -8.43
CA VAL A 47 9.60 -1.14 -6.97
C VAL A 47 9.38 -2.55 -6.48
N LYS A 48 10.14 -2.94 -5.46
CA LYS A 48 9.86 -4.14 -4.68
C LYS A 48 8.82 -3.79 -3.62
N VAL A 49 7.71 -4.53 -3.62
CA VAL A 49 6.62 -4.32 -2.67
C VAL A 49 6.45 -5.57 -1.83
N SER A 50 6.58 -5.41 -0.52
CA SER A 50 6.19 -6.41 0.45
C SER A 50 4.71 -6.22 0.77
N TYR A 51 3.89 -7.28 0.69
CA TYR A 51 2.47 -7.17 0.98
C TYR A 51 1.92 -8.41 1.67
N ARG A 52 0.97 -8.20 2.58
CA ARG A 52 0.22 -9.25 3.26
C ARG A 52 -1.12 -9.44 2.56
N ARG A 53 -1.33 -10.65 2.03
CA ARG A 53 -2.57 -11.03 1.36
C ARG A 53 -3.38 -11.97 2.25
N GLY A 54 -4.69 -11.74 2.33
CA GLY A 54 -5.62 -12.68 2.95
C GLY A 54 -5.62 -13.99 2.17
N LYS A 55 -5.43 -15.11 2.87
CA LYS A 55 -5.29 -16.45 2.28
C LYS A 55 -6.47 -16.84 1.38
N TYR A 56 -7.69 -16.43 1.74
CA TYR A 56 -8.92 -16.87 1.08
C TYR A 56 -9.55 -15.81 0.17
N THR A 57 -9.44 -14.53 0.52
CA THR A 57 -10.08 -13.44 -0.25
C THR A 57 -9.14 -12.81 -1.28
N GLY A 58 -7.83 -13.03 -1.19
CA GLY A 58 -6.86 -12.35 -2.04
C GLY A 58 -6.77 -10.85 -1.78
N THR A 59 -7.41 -10.33 -0.73
CA THR A 59 -7.37 -8.94 -0.30
C THR A 59 -5.99 -8.61 0.24
N VAL A 60 -5.43 -7.47 -0.19
CA VAL A 60 -4.18 -6.95 0.39
C VAL A 60 -4.54 -6.17 1.64
N TRP A 61 -4.02 -6.61 2.78
CA TRP A 61 -4.31 -6.02 4.11
C TRP A 61 -3.24 -5.03 4.55
N ALA A 62 -2.00 -5.23 4.10
CA ALA A 62 -0.88 -4.35 4.33
C ALA A 62 0.04 -4.44 3.12
N ALA A 63 0.60 -3.31 2.69
CA ALA A 63 1.62 -3.26 1.67
C ALA A 63 2.62 -2.16 2.02
N GLU A 64 3.89 -2.42 1.76
CA GLU A 64 4.98 -1.47 1.98
C GLU A 64 6.01 -1.59 0.84
N ILE A 65 6.58 -0.46 0.46
CA ILE A 65 7.68 -0.38 -0.51
C ILE A 65 8.99 -0.62 0.25
N GLU A 66 9.77 -1.60 -0.21
CA GLU A 66 11.10 -1.93 0.34
C GLU A 66 12.19 -0.99 -0.18
#